data_AF-A0A3B4UJW5-F1
#
_entry.id   AF-A0A3B4UJW5-F1
#
_cell.length_a   1.000
_cell.length_b   1.000
_cell.length_c   1.000
_cell.angle_alpha   90.00
_cell.angle_beta   90.00
_cell.angle_gamma   90.00
#
_symmetry.space_group_name_H-M   'P 1'
#
loop_
_entity.id
_entity.type
_entity.pdbx_description
1 polymer ?
#
loop_
_entity_poly.entity_id
_entity_poly.type
_entity_poly.pdbx_seq_one_letter_code
_entity_poly.pdbx_strand_id
1 'polypeptide(L)'
;MQQQRPDSPEPSCVSMKSDRSMDHPNDFKVQQPADGRLSGCNLSERSCEALSSVLSSQSSSLRDLDLSNNNLQDSGVKLLSAGLERQHCRLETLSLSGCLVTEEGCASLASALSSNPSHLRELDLSYNHPGDAGVKLLSAGLEDPHWRLETLRVDHCGPQRLRPDVRKYSCELELDENTVNRNLRLSDNNRTVTFATEGQSYPDHPDRFNLWPQLLCRTGLTGRCYWEVKWRGVVHISVSYRGITSKGGNDDCWFGGIDQSWSLRCSDVYGYSVRHNNIKTSISSSSVSNRVAVYVDCPAGSLSFYRVSSDSLIHLHTFNTTFTEPLYPGFRILPDSSVSLCL
;
A
#
# COMPACT_ATOMS: atom_id res chain seq x y z
N MET A 1 -4.30 38.05 74.44
CA MET A 1 -5.34 37.06 74.10
C MET A 1 -6.30 37.69 73.11
N GLN A 2 -6.24 37.31 71.84
CA GLN A 2 -7.33 37.54 70.88
C GLN A 2 -7.46 36.28 70.02
N GLN A 3 -8.65 35.69 70.08
CA GLN A 3 -9.08 34.53 69.31
C GLN A 3 -9.61 34.99 67.94
N GLN A 4 -9.16 34.25 66.91
CA GLN A 4 -9.80 33.83 65.65
C GLN A 4 -10.95 34.64 65.01
N ARG A 5 -10.79 34.84 63.70
CA ARG A 5 -11.86 34.64 62.70
C ARG A 5 -11.34 33.76 61.55
N PRO A 6 -12.16 32.82 61.03
CA PRO A 6 -11.79 31.89 59.97
C PRO A 6 -11.91 32.49 58.56
N ASP A 7 -11.13 31.94 57.63
CA ASP A 7 -11.18 32.22 56.20
C ASP A 7 -12.55 31.90 55.58
N SER A 8 -12.95 32.75 54.65
CA SER A 8 -14.20 32.65 53.87
C SER A 8 -14.02 31.75 52.64
N PRO A 9 -15.09 31.10 52.15
CA PRO A 9 -15.02 30.03 51.16
C PRO A 9 -14.73 30.52 49.73
N GLU A 10 -14.07 29.66 48.94
CA GLU A 10 -13.89 29.83 47.49
C GLU A 10 -15.23 30.03 46.77
N PRO A 11 -15.32 30.94 45.78
CA PRO A 11 -16.51 31.06 44.96
C PRO A 11 -16.56 29.92 43.92
N SER A 12 -17.69 29.24 43.96
CA SER A 12 -18.11 28.15 43.10
C SER A 12 -18.47 28.60 41.67
N CYS A 13 -18.41 27.62 40.78
CA CYS A 13 -18.71 27.62 39.36
C CYS A 13 -19.83 28.57 38.91
N VAL A 14 -19.53 29.39 37.90
CA VAL A 14 -20.54 30.01 37.04
C VAL A 14 -20.31 29.58 35.59
N SER A 15 -21.28 28.83 35.08
CA SER A 15 -21.41 28.37 33.71
C SER A 15 -21.42 29.53 32.71
N MET A 16 -20.62 29.42 31.65
CA MET A 16 -20.90 30.07 30.37
C MET A 16 -21.04 28.99 29.30
N LYS A 17 -22.27 28.78 28.84
CA LYS A 17 -22.55 28.12 27.57
C LYS A 17 -22.13 29.08 26.45
N SER A 18 -21.37 28.59 25.49
CA SER A 18 -21.26 29.16 24.16
C SER A 18 -21.25 28.01 23.15
N ASP A 19 -21.92 28.26 22.03
CA ASP A 19 -22.52 27.29 21.13
C ASP A 19 -21.53 26.60 20.17
N ARG A 20 -21.81 25.30 19.95
CA ARG A 20 -21.71 24.53 18.69
C ARG A 20 -20.49 24.75 17.78
N SER A 21 -19.50 23.87 17.92
CA SER A 21 -18.99 23.05 16.80
C SER A 21 -18.29 21.79 17.35
N MET A 22 -19.05 20.73 17.60
CA MET A 22 -18.44 19.41 17.78
C MET A 22 -18.28 18.79 16.40
N ASP A 23 -17.11 18.96 15.81
CA ASP A 23 -16.62 17.94 14.89
C ASP A 23 -16.28 16.72 15.74
N HIS A 24 -17.03 15.65 15.50
CA HIS A 24 -16.81 14.35 16.12
C HIS A 24 -15.37 13.89 15.85
N PRO A 25 -14.60 13.45 16.87
CA PRO A 25 -13.39 12.71 16.58
C PRO A 25 -13.80 11.45 15.83
N ASN A 26 -13.33 11.31 14.59
CA ASN A 26 -13.52 10.12 13.79
C ASN A 26 -13.07 8.91 14.62
N ASP A 27 -14.05 8.11 15.02
CA ASP A 27 -13.87 6.82 15.67
C ASP A 27 -13.30 5.87 14.60
N PHE A 28 -12.00 6.04 14.30
CA PHE A 28 -11.23 5.03 13.60
C PHE A 28 -11.18 3.84 14.53
N LYS A 29 -12.06 2.88 14.26
CA LYS A 29 -11.94 1.50 14.76
C LYS A 29 -10.63 0.93 14.20
N VAL A 30 -9.52 1.31 14.82
CA VAL A 30 -8.23 0.66 14.63
C VAL A 30 -8.38 -0.70 15.28
N GLN A 31 -8.50 -1.71 14.44
CA GLN A 31 -8.32 -3.09 14.83
C GLN A 31 -7.01 -3.15 15.64
N GLN A 32 -7.07 -3.54 16.92
CA GLN A 32 -5.84 -3.80 17.66
C GLN A 32 -5.06 -4.92 16.96
N PRO A 33 -3.76 -4.71 16.75
CA PRO A 33 -2.81 -5.71 17.19
C PRO A 33 -1.79 -5.06 18.13
N ALA A 34 -1.10 -5.89 18.92
CA ALA A 34 0.02 -5.47 19.76
C ALA A 34 1.28 -5.10 18.96
N ASP A 35 1.14 -4.85 17.63
CA ASP A 35 2.21 -4.72 16.66
C ASP A 35 2.16 -3.31 16.05
N GLY A 36 3.28 -2.57 16.08
CA GLY A 36 3.37 -1.15 15.71
C GLY A 36 3.24 -0.88 14.21
N ARG A 37 2.07 -1.15 13.63
CA ARG A 37 1.80 -0.94 12.20
C ARG A 37 1.29 0.48 11.96
N LEU A 38 2.16 1.37 11.49
CA LEU A 38 1.87 2.75 11.13
C LEU A 38 2.11 3.01 9.63
N SER A 39 1.99 1.97 8.81
CA SER A 39 2.22 2.05 7.37
C SER A 39 1.21 2.96 6.69
N GLY A 40 1.69 3.94 5.91
CA GLY A 40 0.84 4.85 5.13
C GLY A 40 0.01 5.83 5.97
N CYS A 41 0.38 6.09 7.23
CA CYS A 41 -0.36 6.98 8.14
C CYS A 41 -0.07 8.49 7.95
N ASN A 42 0.65 8.88 6.89
CA ASN A 42 1.09 10.25 6.63
C ASN A 42 1.80 10.87 7.85
N LEU A 43 2.76 10.13 8.39
CA LEU A 43 3.52 10.54 9.58
C LEU A 43 4.31 11.83 9.32
N SER A 44 4.33 12.68 10.34
CA SER A 44 5.08 13.94 10.34
C SER A 44 6.43 13.79 11.06
N GLU A 45 7.24 14.84 11.01
CA GLU A 45 8.48 14.92 11.80
C GLU A 45 8.22 14.76 13.31
N ARG A 46 7.16 15.41 13.83
CA ARG A 46 6.72 15.25 15.24
C ARG A 46 6.35 13.81 15.57
N SER A 47 5.80 13.06 14.60
CA SER A 47 5.51 11.65 14.77
C SER A 47 6.81 10.84 14.92
N CYS A 48 7.86 11.19 14.18
CA CYS A 48 9.18 10.57 14.32
C CYS A 48 9.84 10.90 15.66
N GLU A 49 9.71 12.14 16.16
CA GLU A 49 10.16 12.53 17.51
C GLU A 49 9.46 11.70 18.60
N ALA A 50 8.14 11.56 18.50
CA ALA A 50 7.36 10.76 19.43
C ALA A 50 7.77 9.27 19.38
N LEU A 51 7.94 8.71 18.19
CA LEU A 51 8.42 7.33 18.01
C LEU A 51 9.84 7.15 18.55
N SER A 52 10.73 8.11 18.33
CA SER A 52 12.09 8.10 18.88
C SER A 52 12.08 8.08 20.42
N SER A 53 11.19 8.86 21.05
CA SER A 53 10.97 8.83 22.49
C SER A 53 10.48 7.47 22.98
N VAL A 54 9.56 6.84 22.24
CA VAL A 54 9.08 5.48 22.54
C VAL A 54 10.20 4.45 22.41
N LEU A 55 11.01 4.49 21.35
CA LEU A 55 12.15 3.58 21.14
C LEU A 55 13.24 3.76 22.22
N SER A 56 13.39 4.99 22.71
CA SER A 56 14.35 5.35 23.77
C SER A 56 13.89 4.94 25.18
N SER A 57 12.60 4.68 25.38
CA SER A 57 12.04 4.44 26.70
C SER A 57 12.43 3.07 27.26
N GLN A 58 12.86 3.03 28.53
CA GLN A 58 13.15 1.80 29.26
C GLN A 58 11.95 0.85 29.38
N SER A 59 10.72 1.41 29.35
CA SER A 59 9.48 0.63 29.44
C SER A 59 8.98 0.13 28.09
N SER A 60 9.67 0.46 26.99
CA SER A 60 9.25 0.05 25.66
C SER A 60 9.37 -1.46 25.47
N SER A 61 8.26 -2.07 25.06
CA SER A 61 8.18 -3.48 24.68
C SER A 61 8.05 -3.67 23.17
N LEU A 62 8.20 -2.61 22.38
CA LEU A 62 8.01 -2.64 20.93
C LEU A 62 9.10 -3.50 20.27
N ARG A 63 8.67 -4.56 19.56
CA ARG A 63 9.54 -5.47 18.81
C ARG A 63 9.46 -5.25 17.31
N ASP A 64 8.26 -4.93 16.83
CA ASP A 64 7.98 -4.79 15.41
C ASP A 64 7.38 -3.43 15.12
N LEU A 65 8.03 -2.69 14.22
CA LEU A 65 7.58 -1.37 13.79
C LEU A 65 7.58 -1.30 12.25
N ASP A 66 6.39 -1.18 11.69
CA ASP A 66 6.19 -0.99 10.26
C ASP A 66 5.80 0.47 9.99
N LEU A 67 6.75 1.25 9.47
CA LEU A 67 6.58 2.64 9.07
C LEU A 67 6.52 2.81 7.55
N SER A 68 6.36 1.71 6.80
CA SER A 68 6.37 1.73 5.34
C SER A 68 5.39 2.78 4.79
N ASN A 69 5.62 3.27 3.58
CA ASN A 69 4.69 4.19 2.90
C ASN A 69 4.49 5.56 3.57
N ASN A 70 5.36 5.97 4.49
CA ASN A 70 5.37 7.34 5.02
C ASN A 70 6.51 8.14 4.41
N ASN A 71 6.29 9.39 4.04
CA ASN A 71 7.32 10.22 3.39
C ASN A 71 8.31 10.80 4.43
N LEU A 72 8.93 9.94 5.24
CA LEU A 72 9.77 10.30 6.39
C LEU A 72 11.05 11.05 6.00
N GLN A 73 11.63 10.69 4.84
CA GLN A 73 12.91 11.21 4.35
C GLN A 73 14.06 10.98 5.34
N ASP A 74 15.24 11.52 5.03
CA ASP A 74 16.42 11.35 5.88
C ASP A 74 16.28 12.04 7.24
N SER A 75 15.51 13.14 7.33
CA SER A 75 15.26 13.84 8.59
C SER A 75 14.45 13.00 9.57
N GLY A 76 13.36 12.36 9.11
CA GLY A 76 12.58 11.44 9.93
C GLY A 76 13.41 10.22 10.36
N VAL A 77 14.21 9.66 9.45
CA VAL A 77 15.11 8.54 9.77
C VAL A 77 16.18 8.92 10.78
N LYS A 78 16.75 10.14 10.72
CA LYS A 78 17.69 10.63 11.74
C LYS A 78 17.07 10.67 13.13
N LEU A 79 15.84 11.17 13.25
CA LEU A 79 15.12 11.19 14.52
C LEU A 79 14.90 9.78 15.08
N LEU A 80 14.47 8.85 14.21
CA LEU A 80 14.30 7.44 14.60
C LEU A 80 15.63 6.79 15.01
N SER A 81 16.71 7.08 14.28
CA SER A 81 18.06 6.56 14.56
C SER A 81 18.54 6.96 15.96
N ALA A 82 18.25 8.18 16.42
CA ALA A 82 18.56 8.61 17.78
C ALA A 82 17.86 7.78 18.87
N GLY A 83 16.70 7.20 18.56
CA GLY A 83 15.99 6.28 19.44
C GLY A 83 16.55 4.86 19.41
N LEU A 84 16.93 4.38 18.22
CA LEU A 84 17.55 3.06 18.01
C LEU A 84 18.91 2.94 18.69
N GLU A 85 19.67 4.04 18.77
CA GLU A 85 20.99 4.08 19.41
C GLU A 85 20.95 3.83 20.94
N ARG A 86 19.77 3.92 21.57
CA ARG A 86 19.62 3.75 23.01
C ARG A 86 19.70 2.28 23.42
N GLN A 87 20.46 2.00 24.49
CA GLN A 87 20.69 0.65 25.03
C GLN A 87 19.43 -0.14 25.42
N HIS A 88 18.30 0.53 25.61
CA HIS A 88 17.04 -0.11 26.01
C HIS A 88 16.10 -0.35 24.82
N CYS A 89 16.48 0.05 23.61
CA CYS A 89 15.67 -0.21 22.42
C CYS A 89 15.63 -1.72 22.15
N ARG A 90 14.44 -2.31 22.13
CA ARG A 90 14.22 -3.76 21.98
C ARG A 90 13.70 -4.15 20.60
N LEU A 91 13.70 -3.21 19.65
CA LEU A 91 13.15 -3.39 18.33
C LEU A 91 13.94 -4.47 17.58
N GLU A 92 13.23 -5.44 17.05
CA GLU A 92 13.77 -6.58 16.30
C GLU A 92 13.48 -6.42 14.80
N THR A 93 12.34 -5.82 14.45
CA THR A 93 11.92 -5.61 13.05
C THR A 93 11.60 -4.14 12.80
N LEU A 94 12.24 -3.56 11.79
CA LEU A 94 11.95 -2.21 11.31
C LEU A 94 11.72 -2.22 9.81
N SER A 95 10.53 -1.84 9.38
CA SER A 95 10.24 -1.57 7.96
C SER A 95 10.16 -0.07 7.71
N LEU A 96 11.07 0.42 6.88
CA LEU A 96 11.12 1.77 6.33
C LEU A 96 10.91 1.73 4.80
N SER A 97 10.24 0.69 4.30
CA SER A 97 10.03 0.53 2.86
C SER A 97 9.29 1.72 2.26
N GLY A 98 9.89 2.29 1.22
CA GLY A 98 9.31 3.43 0.53
C GLY A 98 9.19 4.68 1.40
N CYS A 99 10.15 4.94 2.28
CA CYS A 99 10.16 6.13 3.13
C CYS A 99 10.92 7.34 2.57
N LEU A 100 11.33 7.27 1.29
CA LEU A 100 12.15 8.30 0.61
C LEU A 100 13.52 8.47 1.28
N VAL A 101 14.09 7.38 1.78
CA VAL A 101 15.39 7.36 2.44
C VAL A 101 16.51 7.37 1.40
N THR A 102 17.53 8.19 1.61
CA THR A 102 18.72 8.26 0.76
C THR A 102 19.96 7.69 1.45
N GLU A 103 21.14 7.89 0.85
CA GLU A 103 22.44 7.59 1.46
C GLU A 103 22.60 8.21 2.85
N GLU A 104 22.09 9.43 3.07
CA GLU A 104 22.23 10.17 4.33
C GLU A 104 21.45 9.51 5.49
N GLY A 105 20.21 9.10 5.23
CA GLY A 105 19.41 8.34 6.20
C GLY A 105 20.00 6.96 6.47
N CYS A 106 20.57 6.29 5.45
CA CYS A 106 21.25 5.01 5.62
C CYS A 106 22.51 5.13 6.49
N ALA A 107 23.29 6.19 6.32
CA ALA A 107 24.44 6.46 7.20
C ALA A 107 24.01 6.68 8.66
N SER A 108 22.89 7.36 8.87
CA SER A 108 22.31 7.58 10.20
C SER A 108 21.87 6.27 10.86
N LEU A 109 21.22 5.38 10.10
CA LEU A 109 20.85 4.04 10.56
C LEU A 109 22.07 3.18 10.87
N ALA A 110 23.07 3.15 9.97
CA ALA A 110 24.29 2.38 10.18
C ALA A 110 25.06 2.82 11.45
N SER A 111 25.12 4.13 11.70
CA SER A 111 25.69 4.67 12.93
C SER A 111 24.92 4.19 14.16
N ALA A 112 23.58 4.28 14.15
CA ALA A 112 22.76 3.85 15.27
C ALA A 112 22.85 2.34 15.54
N LEU A 113 22.96 1.51 14.49
CA LEU A 113 23.09 0.06 14.61
C LEU A 113 24.47 -0.39 15.07
N SER A 114 25.50 0.42 14.82
CA SER A 114 26.87 0.19 15.33
C SER A 114 27.01 0.60 16.80
N SER A 115 26.12 1.47 17.29
CA SER A 115 26.10 1.89 18.69
C SER A 115 25.40 0.84 19.55
N ASN A 116 26.15 0.17 20.45
CA ASN A 116 25.67 -0.89 21.35
C ASN A 116 25.22 -2.17 20.60
N PRO A 117 25.04 -3.33 21.27
CA PRO A 117 24.49 -4.50 20.60
C PRO A 117 23.01 -4.25 20.26
N SER A 118 22.76 -3.71 19.07
CA SER A 118 21.41 -3.54 18.52
C SER A 118 20.66 -4.88 18.57
N HIS A 119 19.37 -4.81 18.91
CA HIS A 119 18.48 -5.96 18.89
C HIS A 119 17.84 -6.17 17.50
N LEU A 120 18.06 -5.26 16.56
CA LEU A 120 17.44 -5.30 15.24
C LEU A 120 17.97 -6.48 14.43
N ARG A 121 17.04 -7.33 13.98
CA ARG A 121 17.27 -8.53 13.17
C ARG A 121 16.82 -8.35 11.74
N GLU A 122 15.78 -7.55 11.52
CA GLU A 122 15.23 -7.31 10.20
C GLU A 122 15.11 -5.81 9.92
N LEU A 123 15.73 -5.37 8.82
CA LEU A 123 15.63 -4.01 8.31
C LEU A 123 15.18 -4.04 6.85
N ASP A 124 13.98 -3.54 6.60
CA ASP A 124 13.46 -3.37 5.24
C ASP A 124 13.55 -1.91 4.80
N LEU A 125 14.51 -1.63 3.92
CA LEU A 125 14.72 -0.37 3.22
C LEU A 125 14.36 -0.47 1.74
N SER A 126 13.63 -1.51 1.32
CA SER A 126 13.20 -1.66 -0.07
C SER A 126 12.42 -0.43 -0.55
N TYR A 127 12.45 -0.16 -1.85
CA TYR A 127 11.75 0.97 -2.46
C TYR A 127 12.19 2.36 -1.94
N ASN A 128 13.42 2.46 -1.41
CA ASN A 128 14.11 3.72 -1.14
C ASN A 128 15.23 3.96 -2.17
N HIS A 129 16.12 4.92 -1.90
CA HIS A 129 17.30 5.17 -2.71
C HIS A 129 18.57 5.22 -1.84
N PRO A 130 18.94 4.11 -1.19
CA PRO A 130 20.09 4.06 -0.29
C PRO A 130 21.42 4.36 -0.98
N GLY A 131 21.48 4.32 -2.31
CA GLY A 131 22.71 4.52 -3.10
C GLY A 131 23.77 3.45 -2.85
N ASP A 132 24.81 3.42 -3.68
CA ASP A 132 25.89 2.42 -3.54
C ASP A 132 26.62 2.61 -2.21
N ALA A 133 26.77 3.86 -1.75
CA ALA A 133 27.44 4.16 -0.49
C ALA A 133 26.61 3.69 0.72
N GLY A 134 25.31 3.97 0.76
CA GLY A 134 24.45 3.55 1.86
C GLY A 134 24.25 2.04 1.92
N VAL A 135 24.11 1.37 0.76
CA VAL A 135 24.08 -0.11 0.70
C VAL A 135 25.38 -0.68 1.24
N LYS A 136 26.54 -0.18 0.77
CA LYS A 136 27.85 -0.66 1.24
C LYS A 136 28.02 -0.47 2.74
N LEU A 137 27.60 0.67 3.30
CA LEU A 137 27.67 0.95 4.73
C LEU A 137 26.82 -0.04 5.55
N LEU A 138 25.57 -0.28 5.16
CA LEU A 138 24.68 -1.20 5.86
C LEU A 138 25.11 -2.66 5.69
N SER A 139 25.59 -3.05 4.50
CA SER A 139 26.10 -4.40 4.25
C SER A 139 27.40 -4.69 5.01
N ALA A 140 28.29 -3.71 5.16
CA ALA A 140 29.51 -3.89 5.96
C ALA A 140 29.19 -4.19 7.43
N GLY A 141 28.09 -3.65 7.96
CA GLY A 141 27.63 -3.97 9.30
C GLY A 141 27.15 -5.41 9.47
N LEU A 142 26.65 -6.08 8.42
CA LEU A 142 26.30 -7.51 8.48
C LEU A 142 27.53 -8.41 8.70
N GLU A 143 28.73 -7.91 8.39
CA GLU A 143 29.99 -8.63 8.64
C GLU A 143 30.50 -8.39 10.07
N ASP A 144 29.97 -7.40 10.80
CA ASP A 144 30.37 -7.10 12.18
C ASP A 144 29.70 -8.08 13.17
N PRO A 145 30.48 -8.83 13.98
CA PRO A 145 29.94 -9.75 14.98
C PRO A 145 29.03 -9.10 16.04
N HIS A 146 29.09 -7.79 16.20
CA HIS A 146 28.25 -7.05 17.15
C HIS A 146 26.88 -6.68 16.58
N TRP A 147 26.70 -6.74 15.25
CA TRP A 147 25.39 -6.58 14.62
C TRP A 147 24.60 -7.88 14.73
N ARG A 148 23.32 -7.75 15.07
CA ARG A 148 22.37 -8.88 15.10
C ARG A 148 21.46 -8.90 13.88
N LEU A 149 21.73 -8.04 12.91
CA LEU A 149 20.92 -7.92 11.71
C LEU A 149 21.11 -9.17 10.86
N GLU A 150 20.04 -9.94 10.68
CA GLU A 150 20.01 -11.19 9.93
C GLU A 150 19.50 -10.94 8.50
N THR A 151 18.54 -10.03 8.36
CA THR A 151 17.90 -9.71 7.08
C THR A 151 17.98 -8.21 6.81
N LEU A 152 18.65 -7.87 5.71
CA LEU A 152 18.66 -6.51 5.14
C LEU A 152 18.02 -6.57 3.75
N ARG A 153 16.95 -5.80 3.55
CA ARG A 153 16.33 -5.63 2.22
C ARG A 153 16.57 -4.21 1.75
N VAL A 154 17.26 -4.07 0.63
CA VAL A 154 17.61 -2.77 0.02
C VAL A 154 17.22 -2.73 -1.45
N ASP A 155 16.27 -3.55 -1.89
CA ASP A 155 15.87 -3.57 -3.30
C ASP A 155 15.36 -2.19 -3.74
N HIS A 156 16.16 -1.53 -4.58
CA HIS A 156 15.87 -0.24 -5.15
C HIS A 156 15.93 -0.34 -6.68
N CYS A 157 14.79 -0.26 -7.37
CA CYS A 157 14.81 -0.10 -8.82
C CYS A 157 15.08 1.37 -9.21
N GLY A 158 16.19 1.93 -8.71
CA GLY A 158 16.73 3.24 -9.11
C GLY A 158 15.99 4.49 -8.59
N PRO A 159 16.52 5.69 -8.91
CA PRO A 159 16.01 6.97 -8.43
C PRO A 159 14.59 7.30 -8.91
N GLN A 160 14.10 6.64 -9.96
CA GLN A 160 12.72 6.78 -10.45
C GLN A 160 11.66 6.40 -9.40
N ARG A 161 12.06 5.68 -8.33
CA ARG A 161 11.22 5.33 -7.19
C ARG A 161 11.18 6.41 -6.09
N LEU A 162 11.94 7.51 -6.19
CA LEU A 162 11.79 8.68 -5.32
C LEU A 162 10.55 9.50 -5.69
N ARG A 163 9.38 8.85 -5.69
CA ARG A 163 8.08 9.48 -5.88
C ARG A 163 7.34 9.48 -4.55
N PRO A 164 6.63 10.56 -4.21
CA PRO A 164 5.75 10.52 -3.05
C PRO A 164 4.66 9.46 -3.23
N ASP A 165 4.13 9.01 -2.10
CA ASP A 165 2.96 8.13 -2.02
C ASP A 165 3.22 6.74 -2.64
N VAL A 166 2.17 6.03 -3.04
CA VAL A 166 2.25 4.65 -3.58
C VAL A 166 2.88 4.57 -4.98
N ARG A 167 3.15 5.71 -5.63
CA ARG A 167 3.72 5.74 -7.00
C ARG A 167 5.15 5.21 -7.08
N LYS A 168 5.88 5.18 -5.96
CA LYS A 168 7.21 4.54 -5.86
C LYS A 168 7.20 3.04 -6.13
N TYR A 169 6.05 2.39 -6.04
CA TYR A 169 5.87 0.96 -6.34
C TYR A 169 5.49 0.71 -7.80
N SER A 170 5.69 1.69 -8.70
CA SER A 170 5.32 1.55 -10.10
C SER A 170 5.91 0.28 -10.72
N CYS A 171 5.04 -0.53 -11.31
CA CYS A 171 5.34 -1.79 -11.96
C CYS A 171 4.78 -1.79 -13.39
N GLU A 172 5.56 -2.35 -14.32
CA GLU A 172 5.12 -2.55 -15.69
C GLU A 172 4.34 -3.86 -15.78
N LEU A 173 3.12 -3.81 -16.31
CA LEU A 173 2.28 -4.99 -16.50
C LEU A 173 2.40 -5.51 -17.93
N GLU A 174 2.51 -6.82 -18.06
CA GLU A 174 2.47 -7.53 -19.34
C GLU A 174 1.18 -8.33 -19.44
N LEU A 175 0.42 -8.13 -20.52
CA LEU A 175 -0.80 -8.91 -20.77
C LEU A 175 -0.44 -10.33 -21.21
N ASP A 176 -1.16 -11.33 -20.70
CA ASP A 176 -0.97 -12.72 -21.09
C ASP A 176 -1.91 -13.11 -22.23
N GLU A 177 -1.40 -13.10 -23.47
CA GLU A 177 -2.10 -13.54 -24.68
C GLU A 177 -2.73 -14.93 -24.58
N ASN A 178 -2.21 -15.80 -23.73
CA ASN A 178 -2.76 -17.15 -23.52
C ASN A 178 -4.08 -17.13 -22.74
N THR A 179 -4.35 -16.06 -21.99
CA THR A 179 -5.58 -15.90 -21.20
C THR A 179 -6.66 -15.12 -21.95
N VAL A 180 -6.28 -14.31 -22.94
CA VAL A 180 -7.16 -13.33 -23.60
C VAL A 180 -8.37 -13.98 -24.26
N ASN A 181 -9.58 -13.53 -23.88
CA ASN A 181 -10.80 -13.95 -24.56
C ASN A 181 -10.83 -13.51 -26.03
N ARG A 182 -11.43 -14.33 -26.91
CA ARG A 182 -11.51 -14.05 -28.35
C ARG A 182 -12.32 -12.79 -28.70
N ASN A 183 -13.15 -12.27 -27.80
CA ASN A 183 -13.86 -11.00 -28.02
C ASN A 183 -13.02 -9.78 -27.58
N LEU A 184 -11.75 -9.96 -27.24
CA LEU A 184 -10.83 -8.89 -26.89
C LEU A 184 -9.72 -8.77 -27.92
N ARG A 185 -9.46 -7.55 -28.38
CA ARG A 185 -8.36 -7.23 -29.28
C ARG A 185 -7.25 -6.51 -28.52
N LEU A 186 -6.04 -7.03 -28.65
CA LEU A 186 -4.83 -6.34 -28.19
C LEU A 186 -4.31 -5.40 -29.30
N SER A 187 -3.79 -4.25 -28.89
CA SER A 187 -3.21 -3.24 -29.76
C SER A 187 -2.15 -2.43 -29.00
N ASP A 188 -1.43 -1.57 -29.72
CA ASP A 188 -0.40 -0.69 -29.15
C ASP A 188 0.64 -1.48 -28.34
N ASN A 189 1.34 -2.41 -29.01
CA ASN A 189 2.30 -3.33 -28.40
C ASN A 189 1.75 -4.04 -27.16
N ASN A 190 0.51 -4.52 -27.24
CA ASN A 190 -0.22 -5.21 -26.16
C ASN A 190 -0.44 -4.36 -24.90
N ARG A 191 -0.49 -3.03 -25.01
CA ARG A 191 -0.81 -2.15 -23.88
C ARG A 191 -2.26 -1.71 -23.86
N THR A 192 -2.94 -1.77 -25.01
CA THR A 192 -4.35 -1.38 -25.13
C THR A 192 -5.21 -2.58 -25.50
N VAL A 193 -6.32 -2.72 -24.77
CA VAL A 193 -7.28 -3.80 -24.90
C VAL A 193 -8.64 -3.18 -25.22
N THR A 194 -9.28 -3.65 -26.28
CA THR A 194 -10.61 -3.20 -26.69
C THR A 194 -11.54 -4.39 -26.89
N PHE A 195 -12.83 -4.18 -26.67
CA PHE A 195 -13.82 -5.17 -27.10
C PHE A 195 -13.89 -5.24 -28.63
N ALA A 196 -14.00 -6.45 -29.17
CA ALA A 196 -14.16 -6.71 -30.60
C ALA A 196 -15.39 -7.61 -30.82
N THR A 197 -16.30 -7.17 -31.69
CA THR A 197 -17.49 -7.93 -32.07
C THR A 197 -17.13 -9.15 -32.92
N GLU A 198 -16.07 -9.04 -33.72
CA GLU A 198 -15.51 -10.15 -34.48
C GLU A 198 -14.50 -10.91 -33.62
N GLY A 199 -14.67 -12.23 -33.54
CA GLY A 199 -13.79 -13.11 -32.77
C GLY A 199 -12.35 -13.06 -33.29
N GLN A 200 -11.42 -12.76 -32.39
CA GLN A 200 -9.98 -12.74 -32.67
C GLN A 200 -9.42 -14.16 -32.77
N SER A 201 -8.48 -14.35 -33.68
CA SER A 201 -7.85 -15.66 -33.97
C SER A 201 -6.68 -15.95 -33.03
N TYR A 202 -6.96 -16.12 -31.74
CA TYR A 202 -5.95 -16.59 -30.78
C TYR A 202 -5.91 -18.14 -30.72
N PRO A 203 -4.73 -18.76 -30.58
CA PRO A 203 -4.58 -20.22 -30.43
C PRO A 203 -5.36 -20.75 -29.21
N ASP A 204 -5.87 -21.97 -29.28
CA ASP A 204 -6.46 -22.62 -28.10
C ASP A 204 -5.42 -22.77 -26.98
N HIS A 205 -5.83 -22.49 -25.75
CA HIS A 205 -4.97 -22.61 -24.57
C HIS A 205 -5.85 -22.93 -23.34
N PRO A 206 -5.41 -23.81 -22.42
CA PRO A 206 -6.20 -24.20 -21.24
C PRO A 206 -6.56 -23.02 -20.33
N ASP A 207 -5.68 -22.01 -20.24
CA ASP A 207 -5.90 -20.81 -19.42
C ASP A 207 -6.73 -19.72 -20.11
N ARG A 208 -7.23 -19.95 -21.34
CA ARG A 208 -7.97 -18.95 -22.11
C ARG A 208 -9.39 -18.78 -21.58
N PHE A 209 -9.79 -17.54 -21.30
CA PHE A 209 -11.18 -17.24 -21.01
C PHE A 209 -12.04 -17.41 -22.26
N ASN A 210 -13.06 -18.27 -22.19
CA ASN A 210 -13.97 -18.52 -23.32
C ASN A 210 -15.33 -17.82 -23.20
N LEU A 211 -15.88 -17.75 -21.98
CA LEU A 211 -17.24 -17.23 -21.74
C LEU A 211 -17.30 -15.71 -21.64
N TRP A 212 -16.40 -15.13 -20.86
CA TRP A 212 -16.43 -13.71 -20.52
C TRP A 212 -15.26 -12.98 -21.20
N PRO A 213 -15.46 -11.73 -21.68
CA PRO A 213 -14.42 -10.91 -22.30
C PRO A 213 -13.42 -10.42 -21.23
N GLN A 214 -12.55 -11.34 -20.79
CA GLN A 214 -11.58 -11.18 -19.72
C GLN A 214 -10.17 -11.56 -20.18
N LEU A 215 -9.18 -11.06 -19.45
CA LEU A 215 -7.79 -11.49 -19.53
C LEU A 215 -7.07 -11.27 -18.20
N LEU A 216 -5.95 -11.94 -18.03
CA LEU A 216 -4.99 -11.72 -16.95
C LEU A 216 -3.66 -11.20 -17.51
N CYS A 217 -2.91 -10.52 -16.65
CA CYS A 217 -1.50 -10.25 -16.87
C CYS A 217 -0.67 -11.51 -16.60
N ARG A 218 0.52 -11.55 -17.20
CA ARG A 218 1.43 -12.70 -17.15
C ARG A 218 2.09 -12.88 -15.78
N THR A 219 2.47 -11.78 -15.15
CA THR A 219 3.28 -11.79 -13.93
C THR A 219 2.40 -11.83 -12.68
N GLY A 220 2.66 -12.81 -11.81
CA GLY A 220 2.06 -12.89 -10.48
C GLY A 220 2.77 -11.95 -9.50
N LEU A 221 2.00 -11.15 -8.78
CA LEU A 221 2.46 -10.18 -7.80
C LEU A 221 2.56 -10.81 -6.42
N THR A 222 3.73 -10.73 -5.81
CA THR A 222 4.02 -11.22 -4.44
C THR A 222 4.48 -10.12 -3.48
N GLY A 223 4.86 -8.96 -4.00
CA GLY A 223 5.33 -7.80 -3.23
C GLY A 223 4.37 -6.62 -3.29
N ARG A 224 4.92 -5.40 -3.35
CA ARG A 224 4.19 -4.15 -3.52
C ARG A 224 4.22 -3.74 -4.98
N CYS A 225 3.07 -3.43 -5.58
CA CYS A 225 2.98 -3.06 -6.99
C CYS A 225 1.88 -2.04 -7.20
N TYR A 226 2.22 -1.00 -7.96
CA TYR A 226 1.35 0.11 -8.33
C TYR A 226 1.30 0.22 -9.85
N TRP A 227 0.10 0.30 -10.41
CA TRP A 227 -0.06 0.58 -11.83
C TRP A 227 -1.27 1.46 -12.06
N GLU A 228 -1.28 2.11 -13.22
CA GLU A 228 -2.38 2.97 -13.63
C GLU A 228 -2.93 2.51 -14.97
N VAL A 229 -4.24 2.70 -15.13
CA VAL A 229 -4.94 2.37 -16.37
C VAL A 229 -5.84 3.51 -16.77
N LYS A 230 -5.81 3.83 -18.07
CA LYS A 230 -6.84 4.63 -18.73
C LYS A 230 -7.95 3.70 -19.17
N TRP A 231 -9.20 4.15 -19.04
CA TRP A 231 -10.34 3.35 -19.42
C TRP A 231 -11.45 4.19 -20.05
N ARG A 232 -12.32 3.54 -20.84
CA ARG A 232 -13.51 4.13 -21.46
C ARG A 232 -14.65 3.12 -21.44
N GLY A 233 -15.90 3.60 -21.31
CA GLY A 233 -17.10 2.78 -21.33
C GLY A 233 -17.34 2.09 -19.99
N VAL A 234 -17.51 0.76 -20.00
CA VAL A 234 -17.68 -0.05 -18.79
C VAL A 234 -16.61 -1.12 -18.73
N VAL A 235 -15.75 -1.05 -17.71
CA VAL A 235 -14.63 -1.97 -17.54
C VAL A 235 -14.55 -2.46 -16.10
N HIS A 236 -13.94 -3.62 -15.90
CA HIS A 236 -13.54 -4.09 -14.59
C HIS A 236 -12.03 -4.18 -14.52
N ILE A 237 -11.45 -3.55 -13.51
CA ILE A 237 -10.03 -3.58 -13.19
C ILE A 237 -9.90 -4.43 -11.94
N SER A 238 -9.19 -5.54 -12.04
CA SER A 238 -9.27 -6.61 -11.03
C SER A 238 -7.90 -7.19 -10.71
N VAL A 239 -7.83 -7.88 -9.58
CA VAL A 239 -6.74 -8.83 -9.28
C VAL A 239 -7.38 -10.15 -8.87
N SER A 240 -6.74 -11.26 -9.21
CA SER A 240 -7.20 -12.59 -8.82
C SER A 240 -6.05 -13.57 -8.64
N TYR A 241 -6.31 -14.70 -8.02
CA TYR A 241 -5.42 -15.85 -8.17
C TYR A 241 -5.50 -16.42 -9.60
N ARG A 242 -4.48 -17.19 -10.00
CA ARG A 242 -4.37 -17.75 -11.35
C ARG A 242 -5.52 -18.71 -11.68
N GLY A 243 -5.98 -19.45 -10.68
CA GLY A 243 -6.98 -20.52 -10.79
C GLY A 243 -8.38 -20.10 -11.26
N ILE A 244 -8.66 -18.79 -11.37
CA ILE A 244 -9.94 -18.29 -11.90
C ILE A 244 -10.22 -18.75 -13.34
N THR A 245 -9.16 -19.09 -14.09
CA THR A 245 -9.23 -19.55 -15.48
C THR A 245 -9.63 -21.02 -15.61
N SER A 246 -9.47 -21.81 -14.55
CA SER A 246 -9.47 -23.28 -14.64
C SER A 246 -10.24 -23.94 -13.50
N LYS A 247 -11.58 -23.83 -13.49
CA LYS A 247 -12.46 -24.81 -12.83
C LYS A 247 -13.94 -24.61 -13.24
N GLY A 248 -14.36 -25.46 -14.20
CA GLY A 248 -15.68 -26.08 -14.24
C GLY A 248 -16.90 -25.18 -14.36
N GLY A 249 -17.37 -24.98 -15.60
CA GLY A 249 -18.78 -25.00 -16.01
C GLY A 249 -19.82 -24.12 -15.31
N ASN A 250 -19.47 -23.36 -14.29
CA ASN A 250 -20.35 -22.47 -13.57
C ASN A 250 -20.18 -21.05 -14.14
N ASP A 251 -21.30 -20.35 -14.32
CA ASP A 251 -21.36 -18.99 -14.89
C ASP A 251 -20.58 -17.92 -14.08
N ASP A 252 -19.94 -18.32 -12.97
CA ASP A 252 -19.32 -17.47 -11.96
C ASP A 252 -17.83 -17.17 -12.18
N CYS A 253 -17.19 -17.65 -13.25
CA CYS A 253 -15.75 -17.41 -13.53
C CYS A 253 -15.43 -15.97 -14.00
N TRP A 254 -16.05 -14.95 -13.39
CA TRP A 254 -15.80 -13.55 -13.68
C TRP A 254 -15.27 -12.79 -12.48
N PHE A 255 -14.51 -11.72 -12.73
CA PHE A 255 -13.89 -10.94 -11.66
C PHE A 255 -14.92 -10.36 -10.69
N GLY A 256 -14.66 -10.61 -9.41
CA GLY A 256 -15.51 -10.26 -8.27
C GLY A 256 -16.66 -11.24 -8.02
N GLY A 257 -16.94 -12.18 -8.93
CA GLY A 257 -17.96 -13.22 -8.76
C GLY A 257 -17.57 -14.27 -7.72
N ILE A 258 -16.27 -14.53 -7.58
CA ILE A 258 -15.70 -15.51 -6.65
C ILE A 258 -14.82 -14.83 -5.58
N ASP A 259 -14.61 -15.54 -4.47
CA ASP A 259 -13.74 -15.14 -3.35
C ASP A 259 -12.25 -15.06 -3.70
N GLN A 260 -11.82 -15.66 -4.83
CA GLN A 260 -10.45 -15.58 -5.33
C GLN A 260 -10.17 -14.33 -6.19
N SER A 261 -11.10 -13.37 -6.24
CA SER A 261 -10.96 -12.18 -7.06
C SER A 261 -11.57 -10.93 -6.43
N TRP A 262 -10.93 -9.79 -6.70
CA TRP A 262 -11.34 -8.48 -6.24
C TRP A 262 -11.37 -7.54 -7.43
N SER A 263 -12.49 -6.82 -7.60
CA SER A 263 -12.77 -6.09 -8.82
C SER A 263 -13.29 -4.68 -8.53
N LEU A 264 -12.76 -3.70 -9.25
CA LEU A 264 -13.35 -2.38 -9.39
C LEU A 264 -14.02 -2.27 -10.76
N ARG A 265 -15.35 -2.14 -10.78
CA ARG A 265 -16.09 -1.75 -11.97
C ARG A 265 -16.05 -0.23 -12.11
N CYS A 266 -15.62 0.22 -13.28
CA CYS A 266 -15.62 1.61 -13.70
C CYS A 266 -16.65 1.81 -14.80
N SER A 267 -17.46 2.86 -14.70
CA SER A 267 -18.45 3.24 -15.71
C SER A 267 -18.55 4.75 -15.81
N ASP A 268 -18.54 5.24 -17.04
CA ASP A 268 -18.83 6.63 -17.40
C ASP A 268 -20.25 7.07 -16.99
N VAL A 269 -21.22 6.16 -17.06
CA VAL A 269 -22.63 6.41 -16.71
C VAL A 269 -22.93 6.14 -15.23
N TYR A 270 -22.43 5.03 -14.68
CA TYR A 270 -22.82 4.54 -13.35
C TYR A 270 -21.79 4.80 -12.25
N GLY A 271 -20.65 5.41 -12.58
CA GLY A 271 -19.57 5.66 -11.64
C GLY A 271 -18.81 4.39 -11.24
N TYR A 272 -18.39 4.32 -9.98
CA TYR A 272 -17.55 3.25 -9.45
C TYR A 272 -18.33 2.29 -8.55
N SER A 273 -18.02 1.00 -8.66
CA SER A 273 -18.48 0.01 -7.69
C SER A 273 -17.43 -1.08 -7.55
N VAL A 274 -17.22 -1.56 -6.34
CA VAL A 274 -16.35 -2.70 -6.09
C VAL A 274 -17.17 -3.98 -5.96
N ARG A 275 -16.56 -5.11 -6.32
CA ARG A 275 -17.16 -6.42 -6.18
C ARG A 275 -16.13 -7.46 -5.70
N HIS A 276 -16.54 -8.29 -4.76
CA HIS A 276 -15.79 -9.44 -4.26
C HIS A 276 -16.77 -10.48 -3.72
N ASN A 277 -16.54 -11.77 -4.02
CA ASN A 277 -17.41 -12.88 -3.59
C ASN A 277 -18.91 -12.63 -3.89
N ASN A 278 -19.20 -12.16 -5.10
CA ASN A 278 -20.51 -11.75 -5.59
C ASN A 278 -21.18 -10.55 -4.86
N ILE A 279 -20.56 -10.02 -3.81
CA ILE A 279 -21.04 -8.84 -3.09
C ILE A 279 -20.58 -7.60 -3.84
N LYS A 280 -21.54 -6.77 -4.28
CA LYS A 280 -21.28 -5.50 -4.95
C LYS A 280 -21.55 -4.33 -3.99
N THR A 281 -20.59 -3.43 -3.88
CA THR A 281 -20.70 -2.18 -3.11
C THR A 281 -20.51 -0.99 -4.04
N SER A 282 -21.51 -0.12 -4.13
CA SER A 282 -21.40 1.13 -4.88
C SER A 282 -20.52 2.13 -4.13
N ILE A 283 -19.68 2.85 -4.87
CA ILE A 283 -18.80 3.88 -4.30
C ILE A 283 -19.36 5.25 -4.64
N SER A 284 -19.67 6.03 -3.61
CA SER A 284 -20.07 7.42 -3.78
C SER A 284 -18.85 8.25 -4.18
N SER A 285 -18.80 8.70 -5.44
CA SER A 285 -17.77 9.61 -5.92
C SER A 285 -18.42 10.79 -6.62
N SER A 286 -17.96 12.01 -6.33
CA SER A 286 -18.51 13.24 -6.88
C SER A 286 -18.18 13.47 -8.35
N SER A 287 -17.23 12.69 -8.90
CA SER A 287 -16.81 12.81 -10.30
C SER A 287 -16.14 11.53 -10.80
N VAL A 288 -16.22 11.29 -12.09
CA VAL A 288 -15.56 10.16 -12.75
C VAL A 288 -14.28 10.66 -13.43
N SER A 289 -13.19 9.93 -13.27
CA SER A 289 -11.98 10.08 -14.07
C SER A 289 -11.78 8.83 -14.92
N ASN A 290 -11.41 9.03 -16.18
CA ASN A 290 -11.06 7.97 -17.12
C ASN A 290 -9.69 7.34 -16.83
N ARG A 291 -9.13 7.59 -15.64
CA ARG A 291 -7.87 7.02 -15.17
C ARG A 291 -8.02 6.56 -13.72
N VAL A 292 -7.66 5.31 -13.49
CA VAL A 292 -7.67 4.66 -12.18
C VAL A 292 -6.27 4.12 -11.89
N ALA A 293 -5.86 4.20 -10.63
CA ALA A 293 -4.67 3.56 -10.13
C ALA A 293 -5.05 2.39 -9.21
N VAL A 294 -4.22 1.36 -9.22
CA VAL A 294 -4.33 0.20 -8.34
C VAL A 294 -3.02 0.07 -7.59
N TYR A 295 -3.11 -0.14 -6.28
CA TYR A 295 -1.98 -0.44 -5.42
C TYR A 295 -2.25 -1.75 -4.68
N VAL A 296 -1.32 -2.69 -4.77
CA VAL A 296 -1.34 -3.95 -4.04
C VAL A 296 -0.16 -3.95 -3.08
N ASP A 297 -0.42 -4.27 -1.82
CA ASP A 297 0.58 -4.58 -0.79
C ASP A 297 0.33 -6.02 -0.33
N CYS A 298 0.95 -6.99 -1.00
CA CYS A 298 0.77 -8.40 -0.70
C CYS A 298 1.19 -8.74 0.75
N PRO A 299 2.35 -8.28 1.27
CA PRO A 299 2.73 -8.52 2.66
C PRO A 299 1.74 -7.93 3.68
N ALA A 300 1.21 -6.74 3.42
CA ALA A 300 0.23 -6.13 4.30
C ALA A 300 -1.18 -6.70 4.15
N GLY A 301 -1.46 -7.43 3.06
CA GLY A 301 -2.78 -7.95 2.78
C GLY A 301 -3.76 -6.87 2.31
N SER A 302 -3.29 -5.87 1.58
CA SER A 302 -4.14 -4.76 1.12
C SER A 302 -4.16 -4.58 -0.39
N LEU A 303 -5.33 -4.29 -0.92
CA LEU A 303 -5.57 -3.91 -2.32
C LEU A 303 -6.37 -2.62 -2.33
N SER A 304 -5.79 -1.55 -2.85
CA SER A 304 -6.39 -0.23 -2.87
C SER A 304 -6.61 0.26 -4.29
N PHE A 305 -7.77 0.87 -4.51
CA PHE A 305 -8.15 1.51 -5.76
C PHE A 305 -8.22 3.02 -5.57
N TYR A 306 -7.71 3.75 -6.54
CA TYR A 306 -7.71 5.21 -6.54
C TYR A 306 -8.22 5.73 -7.87
N ARG A 307 -8.94 6.84 -7.81
CA ARG A 307 -9.19 7.67 -8.96
C ARG A 307 -8.02 8.63 -9.13
N VAL A 308 -7.49 8.73 -10.33
CA VAL A 308 -6.41 9.67 -10.65
C VAL A 308 -7.04 10.95 -11.19
N SER A 309 -6.85 12.07 -10.50
CA SER A 309 -7.34 13.39 -10.91
C SER A 309 -6.18 14.36 -10.97
N SER A 310 -5.84 14.82 -12.18
CA SER A 310 -4.58 15.52 -12.46
C SER A 310 -3.40 14.67 -11.93
N ASP A 311 -2.74 15.09 -10.85
CA ASP A 311 -1.65 14.36 -10.20
C ASP A 311 -1.99 13.89 -8.78
N SER A 312 -3.25 13.99 -8.36
CA SER A 312 -3.71 13.54 -7.04
C SER A 312 -4.35 12.15 -7.13
N LEU A 313 -3.99 11.29 -6.16
CA LEU A 313 -4.67 10.01 -5.95
C LEU A 313 -5.81 10.21 -4.96
N ILE A 314 -7.03 9.99 -5.42
CA ILE A 314 -8.23 10.08 -4.60
C ILE A 314 -8.68 8.65 -4.31
N HIS A 315 -8.57 8.24 -3.05
CA HIS A 315 -8.94 6.90 -2.61
C HIS A 315 -10.41 6.59 -2.96
N LEU A 316 -10.64 5.39 -3.50
CA LEU A 316 -11.98 4.88 -3.79
C LEU A 316 -12.35 3.77 -2.82
N HIS A 317 -11.48 2.77 -2.65
CA HIS A 317 -11.75 1.62 -1.80
C HIS A 317 -10.47 0.84 -1.50
N THR A 318 -10.43 0.19 -0.33
CA THR A 318 -9.37 -0.78 0.03
C THR A 318 -10.01 -2.07 0.51
N PHE A 319 -9.61 -3.18 -0.09
CA PHE A 319 -9.83 -4.51 0.44
C PHE A 319 -8.67 -4.87 1.36
N ASN A 320 -9.00 -5.36 2.56
CA ASN A 320 -8.03 -5.94 3.49
C ASN A 320 -8.31 -7.44 3.61
N THR A 321 -7.34 -8.27 3.30
CA THR A 321 -7.45 -9.73 3.30
C THR A 321 -6.08 -10.39 3.41
N THR A 322 -6.02 -11.67 3.73
CA THR A 322 -4.77 -12.43 3.65
C THR A 322 -4.66 -13.07 2.28
N PHE A 323 -3.68 -12.66 1.48
CA PHE A 323 -3.41 -13.29 0.19
C PHE A 323 -2.63 -14.58 0.39
N THR A 324 -3.10 -15.67 -0.21
CA THR A 324 -2.54 -17.02 -0.05
C THR A 324 -1.73 -17.48 -1.26
N GLU A 325 -1.86 -16.78 -2.39
CA GLU A 325 -1.21 -17.09 -3.65
C GLU A 325 -0.79 -15.78 -4.35
N PRO A 326 0.12 -15.83 -5.34
CA PRO A 326 0.45 -14.68 -6.17
C PRO A 326 -0.81 -14.10 -6.86
N LEU A 327 -0.91 -12.78 -6.86
CA LEU A 327 -2.04 -12.06 -7.47
C LEU A 327 -1.74 -11.66 -8.91
N TYR A 328 -2.68 -11.90 -9.81
CA TYR A 328 -2.57 -11.57 -11.22
C TYR A 328 -3.52 -10.41 -11.52
N PRO A 329 -3.02 -9.25 -11.96
CA PRO A 329 -3.88 -8.19 -12.48
C PRO A 329 -4.69 -8.70 -13.67
N GLY A 330 -5.93 -8.24 -13.79
CA GLY A 330 -6.85 -8.70 -14.81
C GLY A 330 -7.87 -7.65 -15.19
N PHE A 331 -8.39 -7.78 -16.41
CA PHE A 331 -9.32 -6.83 -16.97
C PHE A 331 -10.51 -7.55 -17.59
N ARG A 332 -11.73 -7.05 -17.33
CA ARG A 332 -12.95 -7.39 -18.09
C ARG A 332 -13.41 -6.17 -18.86
N ILE A 333 -13.71 -6.33 -20.13
CA ILE A 333 -14.09 -5.21 -21.00
C ILE A 333 -15.44 -5.52 -21.64
N LEU A 334 -16.42 -4.63 -21.42
CA LEU A 334 -17.74 -4.76 -22.02
C LEU A 334 -17.73 -4.16 -23.45
N PRO A 335 -18.80 -4.38 -24.24
CA PRO A 335 -18.93 -3.75 -25.55
C PRO A 335 -18.66 -2.24 -25.52
N ASP A 336 -18.07 -1.73 -26.61
CA ASP A 336 -17.71 -0.32 -26.82
C ASP A 336 -16.76 0.29 -25.76
N SER A 337 -16.06 -0.57 -25.02
CA SER A 337 -15.18 -0.18 -23.92
C SER A 337 -13.71 -0.51 -24.22
N SER A 338 -12.80 0.15 -23.50
CA SER A 338 -11.36 -0.05 -23.66
C SER A 338 -10.59 0.18 -22.37
N VAL A 339 -9.43 -0.48 -22.25
CA VAL A 339 -8.43 -0.26 -21.20
C VAL A 339 -7.06 -0.08 -21.85
N SER A 340 -6.29 0.90 -21.38
CA SER A 340 -4.89 1.11 -21.79
C SER A 340 -4.01 1.22 -20.54
N LEU A 341 -2.94 0.42 -20.49
CA LEU A 341 -1.93 0.47 -19.43
C LEU A 341 -1.11 1.76 -19.56
N CYS A 342 -0.95 2.50 -18.45
CA CYS A 342 -0.10 3.68 -18.39
C CYS A 342 1.37 3.31 -18.12
N LEU A 343 2.28 4.22 -18.50
CA LEU A 343 3.70 4.20 -18.17
C LEU A 343 4.00 4.95 -16.87
#